data_AF-A0A5J4S9Q4-F1
#
_entry.id   AF-A0A5J4S9Q4-F1
#
_cell.length_a   1.000
_cell.length_b   1.000
_cell.length_c   1.000
_cell.angle_alpha   90.00
_cell.angle_beta   90.00
_cell.angle_gamma   90.00
#
_symmetry.space_group_name_H-M   'P 1'
#
loop_
_entity.id
_entity.type
_entity.pdbx_description
1 polymer ?
#
loop_
_entity_poly.entity_id
_entity_poly.type
_entity_poly.pdbx_seq_one_letter_code
_entity_poly.pdbx_strand_id
1 'polypeptide(L)' 'MYIGSKFYTQPYYNSLLSDRERIEQMNEPEVCREYNTDSKQEILEIIEDEIKLCEKKVEEGETRLNL' A
#
# COMPACT_ATOMS: atom_id res chain seq x y z
N MET A 1 21.95 1.93 13.83
CA MET A 1 20.49 1.92 14.10
C MET A 1 19.82 2.27 12.78
N TYR A 2 19.28 1.30 12.06
CA TYR A 2 18.55 1.58 10.82
C TYR A 2 17.15 2.06 11.21
N ILE A 3 17.02 3.37 11.46
CA ILE A 3 15.69 4.00 11.48
C ILE A 3 15.34 4.18 10.01
N GLY A 4 14.83 3.09 9.41
CA GLY A 4 14.20 3.15 8.10
C GLY A 4 12.94 3.98 8.24
N SER A 5 13.08 5.31 8.29
CA SER A 5 12.05 6.25 7.89
C SER A 5 11.80 6.00 6.40
N LYS A 6 11.21 4.85 6.07
CA LYS A 6 10.61 4.63 4.75
C LYS A 6 9.58 5.74 4.63
N PHE A 7 9.86 6.63 3.70
CA PHE A 7 9.23 7.92 3.56
C PHE A 7 7.75 7.75 3.23
N TYR A 8 6.90 7.63 4.26
CA TYR A 8 5.44 7.71 4.18
C TYR A 8 5.06 9.10 3.71
N THR A 9 5.25 9.33 2.42
CA THR A 9 5.11 10.62 1.74
C THR A 9 3.88 10.57 0.87
N GLN A 10 3.36 11.75 0.50
CA GLN A 10 2.19 11.83 -0.39
C GLN A 10 2.36 10.99 -1.68
N PRO A 11 3.50 11.02 -2.40
CA PRO A 11 3.65 10.21 -3.61
C PRO A 11 3.60 8.71 -3.33
N TYR A 12 4.15 8.27 -2.19
CA TYR A 12 4.09 6.87 -1.79
C TYR A 12 2.66 6.44 -1.46
N TYR A 13 1.95 7.24 -0.67
CA TYR A 13 0.53 7.01 -0.37
C TYR A 13 -0.34 6.96 -1.64
N ASN A 14 -0.13 7.90 -2.57
CA ASN A 14 -0.82 7.91 -3.85
C ASN A 14 -0.49 6.67 -4.71
N SER A 15 0.74 6.16 -4.64
CA SER A 15 1.12 4.91 -5.31
C SER A 15 0.33 3.73 -4.75
N LEU A 16 0.24 3.61 -3.41
CA LEU A 16 -0.52 2.53 -2.78
C LEU A 16 -2.00 2.56 -3.18
N LEU A 17 -2.61 3.74 -3.23
CA LEU A 17 -4.00 3.89 -3.71
C LEU A 17 -4.14 3.48 -5.18
N SER A 18 -3.19 3.86 -6.02
CA SER A 18 -3.18 3.51 -7.45
C SER A 18 -2.95 2.01 -7.67
N ASP A 19 -2.06 1.40 -6.88
CA ASP A 19 -1.76 -0.03 -6.92
C ASP A 19 -2.97 -0.84 -6.46
N ARG A 20 -3.67 -0.40 -5.40
CA ARG A 20 -4.94 -1.00 -4.97
C ARG A 20 -5.97 -0.99 -6.09
N GLU A 21 -6.23 0.17 -6.70
CA GLU A 21 -7.20 0.29 -7.80
C GLU A 21 -6.81 -0.60 -8.99
N ARG A 22 -5.52 -0.61 -9.36
CA ARG A 22 -5.00 -1.46 -10.44
C ARG A 22 -5.24 -2.93 -10.13
N ILE A 23 -4.87 -3.41 -8.95
CA ILE A 23 -5.02 -4.82 -8.57
C ILE A 23 -6.49 -5.20 -8.45
N GLU A 24 -7.35 -4.32 -7.94
CA GLU A 24 -8.80 -4.51 -7.91
C GLU A 24 -9.38 -4.73 -9.32
N GLN A 25 -8.85 -4.06 -10.35
CA GLN A 25 -9.25 -4.24 -11.74
C GLN A 25 -8.62 -5.47 -12.42
N MET A 26 -7.48 -5.96 -11.93
CA MET A 26 -6.83 -7.16 -12.47
C MET A 26 -7.56 -8.45 -12.07
N ASN A 27 -7.56 -9.45 -12.95
CA ASN A 27 -8.10 -10.76 -12.62
C ASN A 27 -7.14 -11.54 -11.71
N GLU A 28 -7.68 -12.40 -10.86
CA GLU A 28 -6.89 -13.20 -9.91
C GLU A 28 -5.68 -13.94 -10.54
N PRO A 29 -5.80 -14.68 -11.66
CA PRO A 29 -4.65 -15.35 -12.26
C PRO A 29 -3.57 -14.38 -12.78
N GLU A 30 -3.93 -13.15 -13.16
CA GLU A 30 -2.96 -12.13 -13.58
C GLU A 30 -2.18 -11.60 -12.36
N VAL A 31 -2.88 -11.35 -11.26
CA VAL A 31 -2.27 -10.91 -10.00
C VAL A 31 -1.38 -11.99 -9.41
N CYS A 32 -1.86 -13.23 -9.34
CA CYS A 32 -1.08 -14.37 -8.86
C CYS A 32 0.22 -14.55 -9.65
N ARG A 33 0.17 -14.33 -10.98
CA ARG A 33 1.35 -14.42 -11.84
C ARG A 33 2.30 -13.23 -11.70
N GLU A 34 1.78 -12.01 -11.61
CA GLU A 34 2.60 -10.79 -11.54
C GLU A 34 3.28 -10.64 -10.18
N TYR A 35 2.58 -10.96 -9.09
CA TYR A 35 3.05 -10.79 -7.72
C TYR A 35 3.54 -12.09 -7.07
N ASN A 36 3.47 -13.22 -7.78
CA ASN A 36 3.85 -14.54 -7.28
C ASN A 36 3.20 -14.85 -5.91
N THR A 37 1.88 -14.69 -5.87
CA THR A 37 1.03 -14.94 -4.69
C THR A 37 0.00 -16.02 -5.01
N ASP A 38 -0.51 -16.69 -3.98
CA ASP A 38 -1.57 -17.69 -4.09
C ASP A 38 -2.97 -17.06 -4.23
N SER A 39 -3.15 -15.79 -3.85
CA SER A 39 -4.44 -15.10 -4.01
C SER A 39 -4.26 -13.61 -4.23
N LYS A 40 -5.13 -13.04 -5.08
CA LYS A 40 -5.24 -11.59 -5.24
C LYS A 40 -5.53 -10.88 -3.92
N GLN A 41 -6.30 -11.52 -3.04
CA GLN A 41 -6.70 -10.94 -1.77
C GLN A 41 -5.50 -10.66 -0.86
N GLU A 42 -4.48 -11.53 -0.86
CA GLU A 42 -3.27 -11.35 -0.06
C GLU A 42 -2.55 -10.04 -0.39
N ILE A 43 -2.45 -9.69 -1.67
CA ILE A 43 -1.81 -8.45 -2.10
C ILE A 43 -2.66 -7.23 -1.72
N LEU A 44 -3.99 -7.33 -1.86
CA LEU A 44 -4.89 -6.26 -1.44
C LEU A 44 -4.78 -6.01 0.07
N GLU A 45 -4.72 -7.07 0.89
CA GLU A 45 -4.55 -6.96 2.35
C GLU A 45 -3.22 -6.28 2.71
N ILE A 46 -2.13 -6.64 2.04
CA ILE A 46 -0.82 -5.99 2.25
C ILE A 46 -0.88 -4.50 1.93
N ILE A 47 -1.50 -4.12 0.80
CA ILE A 47 -1.62 -2.72 0.39
C ILE A 47 -2.52 -1.96 1.36
N GLU A 48 -3.64 -2.55 1.80
CA GLU A 48 -4.55 -1.93 2.76
C GLU A 48 -3.90 -1.73 4.14
N ASP A 49 -3.11 -2.69 4.61
CA ASP A 49 -2.37 -2.53 5.87
C ASP A 49 -1.30 -1.42 5.78
N GLU A 50 -0.65 -1.28 4.63
CA GLU A 50 0.33 -0.21 4.43
C GLU A 50 -0.34 1.18 4.29
N ILE A 51 -1.53 1.26 3.67
CA ILE A 51 -2.37 2.48 3.66
C ILE A 51 -2.77 2.87 5.08
N LYS A 52 -3.29 1.92 5.88
CA LYS A 52 -3.64 2.17 7.29
C LYS A 52 -2.44 2.64 8.11
N LEU A 53 -1.26 2.10 7.83
CA LEU A 53 -0.04 2.54 8.50
C LEU A 53 0.34 3.98 8.11
N CYS A 54 0.16 4.36 6.85
CA CYS A 54 0.32 5.74 6.39
C CYS A 54 -0.64 6.69 7.13
N GLU A 55 -1.92 6.34 7.18
CA GLU A 55 -2.97 7.13 7.85
C GLU A 55 -2.70 7.26 9.34
N LYS A 56 -2.37 6.16 10.02
CA LYS A 56 -2.01 6.16 11.44
C LYS A 56 -0.84 7.08 11.74
N LYS A 57 0.18 7.10 10.88
CA LYS A 57 1.33 8.01 11.02
C LYS A 57 0.97 9.48 10.82
N VAL A 58 -0.08 9.78 10.06
CA VAL A 58 -0.63 11.14 9.95
C VAL A 58 -1.35 11.51 11.25
N GLU A 59 -2.17 10.60 11.80
CA GLU A 59 -2.86 10.80 13.07
C GLU A 59 -1.86 11.01 14.23
N GLU A 60 -0.76 10.24 14.24
CA GLU A 60 0.33 10.37 15.21
C GLU A 60 1.22 11.61 14.95
N GLY A 61 0.99 12.35 13.87
CA GLY A 61 1.76 13.54 13.50
C GLY A 61 3.19 13.26 13.04
N GLU A 62 3.53 11.99 12.80
CA GLU A 62 4.83 11.55 12.30
C GLU A 62 5.03 11.88 10.82
N THR A 63 3.94 11.99 10.05
CA THR A 63 3.96 12.42 8.65
C THR A 63 2.82 13.38 8.32
N ARG A 64 2.91 14.02 7.15
CA ARG A 64 1.87 14.89 6.59
C ARG A 64 1.42 14.34 5.25
N LEU A 65 0.18 13.87 5.19
CA LEU A 65 -0.51 13.51 3.96
C LEU A 65 -1.74 14.42 3.81
N ASN A 66 -2.08 14.75 2.57
CA ASN A 66 -3.37 15.28 2.16
C ASN A 66 -4.28 14.08 1.91
N LEU A 67 -5.02 13.69 2.94
CA LEU A 67 -6.06 12.65 2.90
C LEU A 67 -7.38 13.24 2.38
#